data_AF-A0A6A5KCQ6-F1
#
_entry.id   AF-A0A6A5KCQ6-F1
#
_cell.length_a   1.000
_cell.length_b   1.000
_cell.length_c   1.000
_cell.angle_alpha   90.00
_cell.angle_beta   90.00
_cell.angle_gamma   90.00
#
_symmetry.space_group_name_H-M   'P 1'
#
loop_
_entity.id
_entity.type
_entity.pdbx_description
1 polymer ?
#
loop_
_entity_poly.entity_id
_entity_poly.type
_entity_poly.pdbx_seq_one_letter_code
_entity_poly.pdbx_strand_id
1 'polypeptide(L)'
;MSSSVWNPDNVRDVAESVGIASLADNVVEELARDVDFRLAQLLEEALKFMRHGKRTTLSTQDVSNALKVLNVEPLYGYESTRPLRFGEASLGPGQPLYYVEDEEVDFEKLINAPLPKVPREVTFTAHWLAVEGVQPSIPQNPNTNPGDLLPKGPNANPHLAAANGLDNVNVKPLVKHVLSKESQELFNKLSGALIDETNIEWQTAALAAISTEPGIHQLTTYLLTFIAEKVTHNMKNLFILSQMMRAAYALLQNQAIYLDPYVAYMVPPVLTCCIGGRLGPSNQPPPSNASSETLNGNGASDYGRAAQDPFELRSLAASLLREICKKHSSSNSGLKSRIARTCLKQFMDPEKSVGTHYGALQALLMVLGPGDALRGLILPNLKAYNDDFLARKLADESTRHDTEKLLTVLVGSLAALLPKHPKANGAMETDDLKEQLSEKIGHLVAERIMTDRLIADKRSLIAQEILRKDFEF
;
A
#
# COMPACT_ATOMS: atom_id res chain seq x y z
N MET A 1 63.47 -4.95 -21.87
CA MET A 1 62.61 -6.12 -21.62
C MET A 1 62.24 -6.05 -20.16
N SER A 2 60.95 -6.02 -19.84
CA SER A 2 60.49 -5.93 -18.45
C SER A 2 60.93 -7.20 -17.71
N SER A 3 61.66 -7.05 -16.62
CA SER A 3 61.90 -8.16 -15.69
C SER A 3 60.57 -8.65 -15.13
N SER A 4 60.44 -9.97 -14.89
CA SER A 4 59.30 -10.55 -14.16
C SER A 4 59.21 -9.94 -12.76
N VAL A 5 58.00 -9.79 -12.22
CA VAL A 5 57.82 -9.39 -10.80
C VAL A 5 58.18 -10.54 -9.87
N TRP A 6 58.10 -11.79 -10.36
CA TRP A 6 58.49 -12.98 -9.60
C TRP A 6 60.01 -13.02 -9.40
N ASN A 7 60.46 -13.24 -8.16
CA ASN A 7 61.88 -13.31 -7.83
C ASN A 7 62.55 -14.52 -8.53
N PRO A 8 63.53 -14.33 -9.42
CA PRO A 8 64.27 -15.41 -10.06
C PRO A 8 64.98 -16.35 -9.07
N ASP A 9 65.38 -15.86 -7.89
CA ASP A 9 66.05 -16.69 -6.88
C ASP A 9 65.14 -17.81 -6.36
N ASN A 10 63.82 -17.57 -6.25
CA ASN A 10 62.85 -18.61 -5.87
C ASN A 10 62.84 -19.80 -6.85
N VAL A 11 63.11 -19.55 -8.14
CA VAL A 11 63.19 -20.60 -9.16
C VAL A 11 64.46 -21.44 -8.96
N ARG A 12 65.56 -20.81 -8.56
CA ARG A 12 66.83 -21.49 -8.23
C ARG A 12 66.66 -22.35 -6.97
N ASP A 13 66.02 -21.81 -5.93
CA ASP A 13 65.74 -22.54 -4.68
C ASP A 13 64.91 -23.82 -4.93
N VAL A 14 63.87 -23.73 -5.77
CA VAL A 14 63.06 -24.90 -6.14
C VAL A 14 63.89 -25.90 -6.96
N ALA A 15 64.78 -25.45 -7.84
CA ALA A 15 65.64 -26.34 -8.61
C ALA A 15 66.64 -27.10 -7.75
N GLU A 16 67.25 -26.43 -6.77
CA GLU A 16 68.13 -27.05 -5.78
C GLU A 16 67.38 -28.06 -4.91
N SER A 17 66.11 -27.79 -4.55
CA SER A 17 65.27 -28.74 -3.80
C SER A 17 65.02 -30.06 -4.53
N VAL A 18 65.06 -30.04 -5.88
CA VAL A 18 64.93 -31.22 -6.75
C VAL A 18 66.30 -31.88 -7.02
N GLY A 19 67.40 -31.26 -6.58
CA GLY A 19 68.77 -31.76 -6.74
C GLY A 19 69.51 -31.23 -7.97
N ILE A 20 69.01 -30.17 -8.63
CA ILE A 20 69.67 -29.53 -9.77
C ILE A 20 70.57 -28.41 -9.25
N ALA A 21 71.89 -28.60 -9.32
CA ALA A 21 72.88 -27.69 -8.71
C ALA A 21 73.11 -26.36 -9.45
N SER A 22 72.76 -26.27 -10.74
CA SER A 22 72.93 -25.04 -11.51
C SER A 22 71.99 -24.99 -12.72
N LEU A 23 71.32 -23.86 -12.90
CA LEU A 23 70.48 -23.53 -14.05
C LEU A 23 71.10 -22.34 -14.79
N ALA A 24 71.02 -22.35 -16.12
CA ALA A 24 71.44 -21.20 -16.92
C ALA A 24 70.50 -20.00 -16.70
N ASP A 25 71.06 -18.79 -16.59
CA ASP A 25 70.30 -17.59 -16.20
C ASP A 25 69.13 -17.26 -17.14
N ASN A 26 69.27 -17.55 -18.44
CA ASN A 26 68.20 -17.40 -19.41
C ASN A 26 66.99 -18.30 -19.13
N VAL A 27 67.22 -19.52 -18.61
CA VAL A 27 66.15 -20.46 -18.24
C VAL A 27 65.43 -19.98 -16.99
N VAL A 28 66.18 -19.46 -16.02
CA VAL A 28 65.61 -18.91 -14.78
C VAL A 28 64.71 -17.71 -15.09
N GLU A 29 65.17 -16.79 -15.93
CA GLU A 29 64.38 -15.61 -16.31
C GLU A 29 63.10 -15.97 -17.07
N GLU A 30 63.15 -16.88 -18.05
CA GLU A 30 61.96 -17.27 -18.81
C GLU A 30 60.98 -18.07 -17.96
N LEU A 31 61.46 -18.95 -17.07
CA LEU A 31 60.59 -19.69 -16.15
C LEU A 31 59.92 -18.76 -15.14
N ALA A 32 60.63 -17.77 -14.60
CA ALA A 32 60.05 -16.75 -13.73
C ALA A 32 58.98 -15.90 -14.44
N ARG A 33 59.10 -15.67 -15.76
CA ARG A 33 58.06 -15.00 -16.56
C ARG A 33 56.84 -15.89 -16.78
N ASP A 34 57.03 -17.18 -17.06
CA ASP A 34 55.90 -18.11 -17.21
C ASP A 34 55.13 -18.28 -15.89
N VAL A 35 55.82 -18.38 -14.76
CA VAL A 35 55.18 -18.43 -13.43
C VAL A 35 54.30 -17.21 -13.17
N ASP A 36 54.80 -16.00 -13.46
CA ASP A 36 54.04 -14.76 -13.30
C ASP A 36 52.79 -14.75 -14.20
N PHE A 37 52.92 -15.19 -15.46
CA PHE A 37 51.79 -15.34 -16.38
C PHE A 37 50.73 -16.34 -15.85
N ARG A 38 51.16 -17.50 -15.35
CA ARG A 38 50.26 -18.52 -14.77
C ARG A 38 49.55 -18.01 -13.52
N LEU A 39 50.25 -17.27 -12.67
CA LEU A 39 49.67 -16.66 -11.47
C LEU A 39 48.62 -15.62 -11.83
N ALA A 40 48.90 -14.76 -12.81
CA ALA A 40 47.94 -13.79 -13.32
C ALA A 40 46.70 -14.48 -13.91
N GLN A 41 46.90 -15.51 -14.74
CA GLN A 41 45.80 -16.30 -15.31
C GLN A 41 44.90 -16.91 -14.22
N LEU A 42 45.50 -17.49 -13.16
CA LEU A 42 44.75 -18.03 -12.03
C LEU A 42 43.95 -16.95 -11.29
N LEU A 43 44.57 -15.80 -11.04
CA LEU A 43 43.92 -14.68 -10.35
C LEU A 43 42.75 -14.12 -11.16
N GLU A 44 42.89 -14.00 -12.48
CA GLU A 44 41.79 -13.54 -13.36
C GLU A 44 40.57 -14.47 -13.29
N GLU A 45 40.78 -15.79 -13.33
CA GLU A 45 39.68 -16.75 -13.17
C GLU A 45 39.07 -16.69 -11.76
N ALA A 46 39.89 -16.58 -10.72
CA ALA A 46 39.41 -16.47 -9.34
C ALA A 46 38.59 -15.19 -9.12
N LEU A 47 39.00 -14.07 -9.72
CA LEU A 47 38.26 -12.81 -9.67
C LEU A 47 36.88 -12.91 -10.36
N LYS A 48 36.75 -13.73 -11.42
CA LYS A 48 35.44 -14.00 -12.01
C LYS A 48 34.54 -14.71 -10.99
N PHE A 49 35.02 -15.75 -10.31
CA PHE A 49 34.26 -16.43 -9.25
C PHE A 49 33.85 -15.47 -8.11
N MET A 50 34.76 -14.60 -7.66
CA MET A 50 34.46 -13.59 -6.65
C MET A 50 33.33 -12.64 -7.10
N ARG A 51 33.43 -12.10 -8.32
CA ARG A 51 32.44 -11.18 -8.90
C ARG A 51 31.09 -11.87 -9.12
N HIS A 52 31.09 -13.10 -9.63
CA HIS A 52 29.87 -13.90 -9.79
C HIS A 52 29.23 -14.26 -8.44
N GLY A 53 30.05 -14.40 -7.39
CA GLY A 53 29.60 -14.54 -6.01
C GLY A 53 29.11 -13.24 -5.35
N LYS A 54 29.08 -12.11 -6.08
CA LYS A 54 28.71 -10.77 -5.58
C LYS A 54 29.48 -10.35 -4.33
N ARG A 55 30.73 -10.80 -4.19
CA ARG A 55 31.64 -10.44 -3.11
C ARG A 55 32.70 -9.47 -3.63
N THR A 56 33.27 -8.68 -2.71
CA THR A 56 34.38 -7.77 -2.99
C THR A 56 35.72 -8.27 -2.43
N THR A 57 35.69 -9.36 -1.66
CA THR A 57 36.86 -9.99 -1.07
C THR A 57 37.08 -11.36 -1.71
N LEU A 58 38.31 -11.62 -2.16
CA LEU A 58 38.70 -12.89 -2.76
C LEU A 58 38.91 -13.92 -1.65
N SER A 59 38.28 -15.09 -1.79
CA SER A 59 38.41 -16.20 -0.83
C SER A 59 39.21 -17.36 -1.40
N THR A 60 39.71 -18.25 -0.54
CA THR A 60 40.43 -19.48 -0.95
C THR A 60 39.57 -20.40 -1.82
N GLN A 61 38.24 -20.38 -1.62
CA GLN A 61 37.30 -21.13 -2.46
C GLN A 61 37.26 -20.62 -3.91
N ASP A 62 37.43 -19.31 -4.13
CA ASP A 62 37.44 -18.73 -5.47
C ASP A 62 38.68 -19.21 -6.25
N VAL A 63 39.84 -19.25 -5.58
CA VAL A 63 41.09 -19.79 -6.14
C VAL A 63 40.99 -21.31 -6.36
N SER A 64 40.41 -22.05 -5.42
CA SER A 64 40.20 -23.50 -5.56
C SER A 64 39.30 -23.83 -6.77
N ASN A 65 38.26 -23.05 -7.00
CA ASN A 65 37.40 -23.20 -8.17
C ASN A 65 38.12 -22.80 -9.47
N ALA A 66 38.95 -21.76 -9.44
CA ALA A 66 39.77 -21.36 -10.57
C ALA A 66 40.79 -22.45 -10.96
N LEU A 67 41.46 -23.08 -9.98
CA LEU A 67 42.36 -24.22 -10.23
C LEU A 67 41.63 -25.36 -10.93
N LYS A 68 40.41 -25.72 -10.49
CA LYS A 68 39.59 -26.75 -11.13
C LYS A 68 39.26 -26.41 -12.59
N VAL A 69 38.90 -25.16 -12.88
CA VAL A 69 38.60 -24.71 -14.27
C VAL A 69 39.84 -24.77 -15.15
N LEU A 70 41.00 -24.41 -14.61
CA LEU A 70 42.29 -24.47 -15.30
C LEU A 70 42.86 -25.91 -15.36
N ASN A 71 42.14 -26.91 -14.86
CA ASN A 71 42.58 -28.31 -14.75
C ASN A 71 43.90 -28.48 -13.99
N VAL A 72 44.15 -27.62 -13.01
CA VAL A 72 45.28 -27.74 -12.08
C VAL A 72 44.87 -28.61 -10.90
N GLU A 73 45.82 -29.38 -10.38
CA GLU A 73 45.61 -30.21 -9.21
C GLU A 73 45.13 -29.38 -8.00
N PRO A 74 44.13 -29.86 -7.24
CA PRO A 74 43.58 -29.11 -6.12
C PRO A 74 44.57 -29.01 -4.96
N LEU A 75 44.74 -27.79 -4.44
CA LEU A 75 45.53 -27.53 -3.24
C LEU A 75 44.66 -27.71 -1.97
N TYR A 76 44.99 -28.69 -1.15
CA TYR A 76 44.31 -28.99 0.10
C TYR A 76 44.95 -28.27 1.30
N GLY A 77 44.20 -28.12 2.41
CA GLY A 77 44.71 -27.54 3.66
C GLY A 77 44.45 -26.04 3.88
N TYR A 78 43.80 -25.36 2.94
CA TYR A 78 43.54 -23.91 2.99
C TYR A 78 42.10 -23.51 3.38
N GLU A 79 41.37 -24.43 4.03
CA GLU A 79 40.00 -24.19 4.53
C GLU A 79 39.97 -23.80 6.02
N SER A 80 41.12 -23.81 6.69
CA SER A 80 41.21 -23.50 8.12
C SER A 80 40.85 -22.05 8.41
N THR A 81 40.07 -21.83 9.47
CA THR A 81 39.77 -20.48 10.01
C THR A 81 40.95 -19.88 10.77
N ARG A 82 42.03 -20.65 10.98
CA ARG A 82 43.24 -20.15 11.63
C ARG A 82 44.08 -19.37 10.62
N PRO A 83 44.49 -18.12 10.95
CA PRO A 83 45.37 -17.37 10.08
C PRO A 83 46.74 -18.03 10.00
N LEU A 84 47.33 -18.06 8.81
CA LEU A 84 48.71 -18.51 8.59
C LEU A 84 49.68 -17.56 9.31
N ARG A 85 50.62 -18.12 10.06
CA ARG A 85 51.73 -17.39 10.70
C ARG A 85 53.02 -17.76 10.00
N PHE A 86 53.72 -16.75 9.50
CA PHE A 86 55.03 -16.90 8.87
C PHE A 86 56.10 -16.57 9.90
N GLY A 87 56.92 -17.55 10.26
CA GLY A 87 58.13 -17.35 11.05
C GLY A 87 59.30 -16.96 10.16
N GLU A 88 60.22 -16.15 10.69
CA GLU A 88 61.46 -15.78 10.00
C GLU A 88 62.63 -16.55 10.61
N ALA A 89 63.36 -17.29 9.79
CA ALA A 89 64.60 -17.97 10.15
C ALA A 89 65.77 -17.31 9.42
N SER A 90 66.68 -16.69 10.17
CA SER A 90 67.94 -16.16 9.62
C SER A 90 69.04 -17.22 9.73
N LEU A 91 69.28 -17.95 8.64
CA LEU A 91 70.37 -18.95 8.60
C LEU A 91 71.67 -18.28 8.12
N GLY A 92 72.42 -17.66 9.04
CA GLY A 92 73.73 -17.06 8.75
C GLY A 92 73.68 -15.73 7.96
N PRO A 93 74.81 -15.29 7.36
CA PRO A 93 74.87 -14.06 6.55
C PRO A 93 74.25 -14.32 5.18
N GLY A 94 72.92 -14.35 5.10
CA GLY A 94 72.14 -14.63 3.89
C GLY A 94 70.77 -13.95 3.90
N GLN A 95 69.99 -14.18 2.84
CA GLN A 95 68.60 -13.72 2.76
C GLN A 95 67.73 -14.41 3.84
N PRO A 96 66.75 -13.70 4.44
CA PRO A 96 65.86 -14.29 5.44
C PRO A 96 64.94 -15.33 4.80
N LEU A 97 64.85 -16.52 5.40
CA LEU A 97 63.93 -17.58 4.99
C LEU A 97 62.65 -17.49 5.81
N TYR A 98 61.52 -17.50 5.14
CA TYR A 98 60.21 -17.54 5.79
C TYR A 98 59.67 -18.97 5.76
N TYR A 99 59.16 -19.45 6.89
CA TYR A 99 58.52 -20.75 6.99
C TYR A 99 57.14 -20.60 7.63
N VAL A 100 56.23 -21.51 7.31
CA VAL A 100 54.92 -21.58 7.99
C VAL A 100 55.12 -22.35 9.29
N GLU A 101 54.80 -21.73 10.41
CA GLU A 101 54.83 -22.42 11.71
C GLU A 101 53.71 -23.46 11.77
N ASP A 102 54.07 -24.72 11.99
CA ASP A 102 53.12 -25.80 12.21
C ASP A 102 53.06 -26.13 13.71
N GLU A 103 51.91 -25.87 14.34
CA GLU A 103 51.69 -26.13 15.76
C GLU A 103 51.14 -27.55 15.92
N GLU A 104 51.91 -28.43 16.54
CA GLU A 104 51.43 -29.77 16.89
C GLU A 104 50.28 -29.69 17.92
N VAL A 105 49.14 -30.30 17.59
CA VAL A 105 47.96 -30.32 18.47
C VAL A 105 47.67 -31.74 18.93
N ASP A 106 47.49 -31.90 20.24
CA ASP A 106 47.05 -33.17 20.83
C ASP A 106 45.63 -33.55 20.39
N PHE A 107 45.45 -34.80 19.96
CA PHE A 107 44.16 -35.32 19.52
C PHE A 107 43.10 -35.32 20.63
N GLU A 108 43.47 -35.55 21.89
CA GLU A 108 42.51 -35.52 22.99
C GLU A 108 41.91 -34.12 23.16
N LYS A 109 42.72 -33.08 22.95
CA LYS A 109 42.27 -31.68 23.00
C LYS A 109 41.33 -31.34 21.84
N LEU A 110 41.58 -31.91 20.66
CA LEU A 110 40.72 -31.70 19.48
C LEU A 110 39.36 -32.40 19.62
N ILE A 111 39.35 -33.65 20.12
CA ILE A 111 38.12 -34.44 20.31
C ILE A 111 37.22 -33.79 21.37
N ASN A 112 37.81 -33.26 22.44
CA ASN A 112 37.07 -32.61 23.52
C ASN A 112 36.75 -31.13 23.23
N ALA A 113 37.09 -30.62 22.04
CA ALA A 113 36.78 -29.24 21.67
C ALA A 113 35.26 -29.04 21.51
N PRO A 114 34.69 -27.94 22.05
CA PRO A 114 33.27 -27.68 21.92
C PRO A 114 32.88 -27.40 20.47
N LEU A 115 31.68 -27.83 20.09
CA LEU A 115 31.13 -27.57 18.76
C LEU A 115 30.95 -26.06 18.53
N PRO A 116 31.18 -25.58 17.29
CA PRO A 116 30.98 -24.18 16.95
C PRO A 116 29.49 -23.79 17.01
N LYS A 117 29.22 -22.51 17.26
CA LYS A 117 27.86 -21.97 17.25
C LYS A 117 27.35 -21.88 15.82
N VAL A 118 26.12 -22.34 15.59
CA VAL A 118 25.45 -22.27 14.29
C VAL A 118 24.72 -20.93 14.15
N PRO A 119 24.91 -20.17 13.06
CA PRO A 119 24.13 -18.97 12.78
C PRO A 119 22.62 -19.25 12.62
N ARG A 120 21.80 -18.20 12.70
CA ARG A 120 20.37 -18.32 12.39
C ARG A 120 20.17 -18.56 10.89
N GLU A 121 19.06 -19.19 10.54
CA GLU A 121 18.62 -19.33 9.15
C GLU A 121 18.41 -17.96 8.49
N VAL A 122 18.61 -17.91 7.18
CA VAL A 122 18.50 -16.67 6.39
C VAL A 122 17.04 -16.23 6.33
N THR A 123 16.76 -15.03 6.82
CA THR A 123 15.47 -14.35 6.68
C THR A 123 15.67 -12.97 6.06
N PHE A 124 14.61 -12.39 5.50
CA PHE A 124 14.65 -11.03 4.95
C PHE A 124 13.76 -10.10 5.77
N THR A 125 14.15 -8.83 5.84
CA THR A 125 13.37 -7.76 6.45
C THR A 125 13.23 -6.63 5.43
N ALA A 126 12.00 -6.34 5.02
CA ALA A 126 11.71 -5.26 4.10
C ALA A 126 11.44 -3.95 4.84
N HIS A 127 11.89 -2.84 4.25
CA HIS A 127 11.58 -1.49 4.72
C HIS A 127 11.51 -0.53 3.52
N TRP A 128 10.91 0.64 3.74
CA TRP A 128 10.86 1.69 2.72
C TRP A 128 12.20 2.41 2.64
N LEU A 129 12.93 2.21 1.54
CA LEU A 129 14.16 2.96 1.26
C LEU A 129 13.87 4.40 0.81
N ALA A 130 12.83 4.58 -0.01
CA ALA A 130 12.40 5.88 -0.50
C ALA A 130 10.89 5.92 -0.75
N VAL A 131 10.28 7.08 -0.52
CA VAL A 131 8.89 7.41 -0.88
C VAL A 131 8.96 8.71 -1.67
N GLU A 132 8.47 8.70 -2.92
CA GLU A 132 8.56 9.86 -3.83
C GLU A 132 10.00 10.40 -4.00
N GLY A 133 10.98 9.49 -4.04
CA GLY A 133 12.40 9.85 -4.18
C GLY A 133 13.05 10.43 -2.91
N VAL A 134 12.30 10.56 -1.81
CA VAL A 134 12.82 11.01 -0.51
C VAL A 134 12.98 9.81 0.42
N GLN A 135 14.15 9.71 1.06
CA GLN A 135 14.43 8.66 2.03
C GLN A 135 13.73 8.96 3.37
N PRO A 136 12.87 8.07 3.90
CA PRO A 136 12.25 8.28 5.20
C PRO A 136 13.27 8.06 6.33
N SER A 137 13.15 8.85 7.39
CA SER A 137 14.02 8.76 8.58
C SER A 137 13.60 7.61 9.51
N ILE A 138 13.79 6.38 9.04
CA ILE A 138 13.59 5.15 9.82
C ILE A 138 14.94 4.58 10.29
N PRO A 139 14.99 3.80 11.39
CA PRO A 139 16.26 3.26 11.91
C PRO A 139 17.05 2.40 10.93
N GLN A 140 16.38 1.79 9.94
CA GLN A 140 16.99 0.97 8.91
C GLN A 140 17.67 1.80 7.81
N ASN A 141 17.28 3.06 7.64
CA ASN A 141 17.86 3.95 6.66
C ASN A 141 19.05 4.70 7.28
N PRO A 142 20.12 4.95 6.49
CA PRO A 142 21.22 5.77 6.94
C PRO A 142 20.73 7.16 7.33
N ASN A 143 21.24 7.67 8.46
CA ASN A 143 21.09 9.08 8.81
C ASN A 143 21.89 9.89 7.79
N THR A 144 21.21 10.61 6.91
CA THR A 144 21.86 11.43 5.90
C THR A 144 22.62 12.56 6.58
N ASN A 145 23.93 12.41 6.80
CA ASN A 145 24.80 13.58 6.86
C ASN A 145 24.81 14.16 5.43
N PRO A 146 24.36 15.40 5.22
CA PRO A 146 24.16 15.98 3.88
C PRO A 146 25.42 16.09 3.02
N GLY A 147 26.61 15.73 3.53
CA GLY A 147 27.87 15.76 2.79
C GLY A 147 28.14 14.53 1.91
N ASP A 148 27.61 13.35 2.23
CA ASP A 148 28.05 12.09 1.59
C ASP A 148 27.13 11.57 0.47
N LEU A 149 25.92 12.11 0.35
CA LEU A 149 24.90 11.62 -0.60
C LEU A 149 24.41 12.67 -1.59
N LEU A 150 25.01 13.87 -1.63
CA LEU A 150 24.75 14.78 -2.73
C LEU A 150 25.29 14.13 -4.02
N PRO A 151 24.49 14.08 -5.11
CA PRO A 151 25.04 13.85 -6.43
C PRO A 151 26.19 14.84 -6.62
N LYS A 152 27.42 14.36 -6.87
CA LYS A 152 28.55 15.20 -7.28
C LYS A 152 28.33 15.69 -8.73
N GLY A 153 27.23 16.42 -8.95
CA GLY A 153 26.80 16.92 -10.24
C GLY A 153 26.23 18.34 -10.13
N PRO A 154 26.34 19.17 -11.17
CA PRO A 154 26.10 20.62 -11.11
C PRO A 154 24.66 21.07 -10.79
N ASN A 155 23.70 20.15 -10.59
CA ASN A 155 22.26 20.46 -10.38
C ASN A 155 21.66 19.90 -9.07
N ALA A 156 22.47 19.44 -8.11
CA ALA A 156 21.95 18.93 -6.84
C ALA A 156 21.60 20.06 -5.86
N ASN A 157 20.32 20.34 -5.65
CA ASN A 157 19.85 21.36 -4.70
C ASN A 157 19.70 20.79 -3.27
N PRO A 158 20.44 21.29 -2.26
CA PRO A 158 20.43 20.77 -0.88
C PRO A 158 19.18 21.11 -0.05
N HIS A 159 18.25 21.91 -0.56
CA HIS A 159 17.15 22.50 0.25
C HIS A 159 15.89 21.64 0.40
N LEU A 160 15.85 20.40 -0.12
CA LEU A 160 14.71 19.49 0.05
C LEU A 160 14.65 18.81 1.44
N ALA A 161 15.72 18.88 2.24
CA ALA A 161 15.85 18.10 3.48
C ALA A 161 15.34 18.79 4.76
N ALA A 162 15.04 20.09 4.74
CA ALA A 162 14.93 20.90 5.97
C ALA A 162 13.50 21.20 6.47
N ALA A 163 12.51 20.32 6.24
CA ALA A 163 11.11 20.62 6.62
C ALA A 163 10.32 19.49 7.33
N ASN A 164 10.95 18.39 7.76
CA ASN A 164 10.23 17.24 8.31
C ASN A 164 10.56 16.93 9.78
N GLY A 165 10.31 17.90 10.67
CA GLY A 165 10.07 17.60 12.07
C GLY A 165 8.58 17.27 12.28
N LEU A 166 8.22 15.98 12.23
CA LEU A 166 7.18 15.28 13.02
C LEU A 166 6.90 13.89 12.40
N ASP A 167 6.68 12.90 13.26
CA ASP A 167 6.36 11.47 13.04
C ASP A 167 5.09 11.14 12.24
N ASN A 168 4.70 11.96 11.26
CA ASN A 168 3.66 11.62 10.31
C ASN A 168 4.07 12.15 8.95
N VAL A 169 4.14 11.25 7.97
CA VAL A 169 4.33 11.53 6.55
C VAL A 169 3.16 12.38 6.06
N ASN A 170 3.21 13.66 6.37
CA ASN A 170 2.34 14.68 5.82
C ASN A 170 3.20 15.36 4.76
N VAL A 171 3.19 14.78 3.57
CA VAL A 171 3.75 15.39 2.36
C VAL A 171 2.98 16.68 2.14
N LYS A 172 3.42 17.79 2.75
CA LYS A 172 2.92 19.12 2.42
C LYS A 172 3.49 19.46 1.06
N PRO A 173 2.68 19.52 -0.02
CA PRO A 173 3.17 20.01 -1.28
C PRO A 173 3.12 21.54 -1.19
N LEU A 174 4.15 22.14 -0.58
CA LEU A 174 4.31 23.59 -0.58
C LEU A 174 5.67 24.00 -1.13
N VAL A 175 6.00 23.51 -2.33
CA VAL A 175 6.99 24.16 -3.19
C VAL A 175 6.43 24.20 -4.60
N LYS A 176 6.13 25.42 -5.08
CA LYS A 176 5.37 25.70 -6.32
C LYS A 176 6.09 25.38 -7.64
N HIS A 177 7.26 24.72 -7.67
CA HIS A 177 7.98 24.52 -8.94
C HIS A 177 8.74 23.19 -9.03
N VAL A 178 8.02 22.09 -9.32
CA VAL A 178 8.57 20.87 -9.98
C VAL A 178 7.68 20.45 -11.17
N LEU A 179 6.70 21.27 -11.57
CA LEU A 179 5.83 20.97 -12.70
C LEU A 179 6.32 21.70 -13.95
N SER A 180 6.47 20.95 -15.05
CA SER A 180 6.71 21.53 -16.37
C SER A 180 5.54 22.45 -16.78
N LYS A 181 5.77 23.35 -17.74
CA LYS A 181 4.70 24.19 -18.30
C LYS A 181 3.56 23.34 -18.88
N GLU A 182 3.91 22.25 -19.58
CA GLU A 182 2.94 21.32 -20.15
C GLU A 182 2.11 20.61 -19.07
N SER A 183 2.73 20.19 -17.97
CA SER A 183 2.02 19.57 -16.84
C SER A 183 1.07 20.56 -16.15
N GLN A 184 1.45 21.84 -16.07
CA GLN A 184 0.57 22.90 -15.55
C GLN A 184 -0.60 23.16 -16.48
N GLU A 185 -0.37 23.24 -17.80
CA GLU A 185 -1.44 23.38 -18.79
C GLU A 185 -2.37 22.17 -18.80
N LEU A 186 -1.82 20.95 -18.68
CA LEU A 186 -2.60 19.73 -18.54
C LEU A 186 -3.48 19.78 -17.29
N PHE A 187 -2.92 20.14 -16.14
CA PHE A 187 -3.69 20.31 -14.91
C PHE A 187 -4.81 21.34 -15.06
N ASN A 188 -4.54 22.49 -15.69
CA ASN A 188 -5.54 23.52 -15.93
C ASN A 188 -6.66 23.04 -16.87
N LYS A 189 -6.33 22.29 -17.93
CA LYS A 189 -7.31 21.69 -18.84
C LYS A 189 -8.17 20.63 -18.14
N LEU A 190 -7.55 19.74 -17.36
CA LEU A 190 -8.26 18.71 -16.59
C LEU A 190 -9.18 19.33 -15.54
N SER A 191 -8.68 20.27 -14.74
CA SER A 191 -9.46 20.93 -13.69
C SER A 191 -10.59 21.80 -14.26
N GLY A 192 -10.35 22.50 -15.38
CA GLY A 192 -11.38 23.25 -16.09
C GLY A 192 -12.49 22.35 -16.64
N ALA A 193 -12.11 21.28 -17.32
CA ALA A 193 -13.06 20.31 -17.89
C ALA A 193 -13.93 19.61 -16.83
N LEU A 194 -13.39 19.35 -15.63
CA LEU A 194 -14.15 18.73 -14.53
C LEU A 194 -15.20 19.65 -13.89
N ILE A 195 -15.03 20.98 -13.98
CA ILE A 195 -15.95 21.96 -13.39
C ILE A 195 -16.99 22.44 -14.41
N ASP A 196 -16.69 22.35 -15.70
CA ASP A 196 -17.58 22.81 -16.76
C ASP A 196 -18.84 21.94 -16.87
N GLU A 197 -19.98 22.45 -16.41
CA GLU A 197 -21.29 21.79 -16.48
C GLU A 197 -21.82 21.63 -17.91
N THR A 198 -21.33 22.43 -18.86
CA THR A 198 -21.90 22.51 -20.21
C THR A 198 -21.35 21.46 -21.17
N ASN A 199 -20.11 21.01 -20.96
CA ASN A 199 -19.41 20.14 -21.90
C ASN A 199 -19.12 18.74 -21.33
N ILE A 200 -20.05 17.82 -21.58
CA ILE A 200 -19.96 16.42 -21.11
C ILE A 200 -18.81 15.65 -21.78
N GLU A 201 -18.49 15.96 -23.04
CA GLU A 201 -17.40 15.31 -23.76
C GLU A 201 -16.05 15.63 -23.10
N TRP A 202 -15.84 16.88 -22.72
CA TRP A 202 -14.63 17.30 -22.02
C TRP A 202 -14.53 16.68 -20.62
N GLN A 203 -15.64 16.61 -19.88
CA GLN A 203 -15.66 15.91 -18.58
C GLN A 203 -15.25 14.44 -18.74
N THR A 204 -15.83 13.74 -19.73
CA THR A 204 -15.57 12.31 -19.96
C THR A 204 -14.13 12.08 -20.42
N ALA A 205 -13.62 12.93 -21.31
CA ALA A 205 -12.23 12.89 -21.76
C ALA A 205 -11.24 13.15 -20.60
N ALA A 206 -11.54 14.11 -19.72
CA ALA A 206 -10.72 14.39 -18.55
C ALA A 206 -10.69 13.22 -17.56
N LEU A 207 -11.83 12.59 -17.27
CA LEU A 207 -11.91 11.39 -16.43
C LEU A 207 -11.15 10.20 -17.05
N ALA A 208 -11.29 9.99 -18.36
CA ALA A 208 -10.58 8.95 -19.08
C ALA A 208 -9.05 9.18 -19.00
N ALA A 209 -8.59 10.41 -19.24
CA ALA A 209 -7.19 10.78 -19.11
C ALA A 209 -6.68 10.52 -17.68
N ILE A 210 -7.43 10.93 -16.66
CA ILE A 210 -7.09 10.67 -15.24
C ILE A 210 -6.90 9.18 -14.94
N SER A 211 -7.70 8.32 -15.55
CA SER A 211 -7.65 6.87 -15.33
C SER A 211 -6.56 6.14 -16.12
N THR A 212 -6.01 6.72 -17.18
CA THR A 212 -5.15 6.00 -18.14
C THR A 212 -3.75 6.58 -18.27
N GLU A 213 -3.60 7.91 -18.18
CA GLU A 213 -2.34 8.58 -18.49
C GLU A 213 -1.32 8.43 -17.35
N PRO A 214 -0.08 7.98 -17.65
CA PRO A 214 0.97 7.79 -16.63
C PRO A 214 1.58 9.12 -16.15
N GLY A 215 1.55 10.18 -16.98
CA GLY A 215 2.08 11.50 -16.65
C GLY A 215 1.38 12.19 -15.47
N ILE A 216 0.25 11.62 -15.02
CA ILE A 216 -0.54 12.14 -13.90
C ILE A 216 0.10 11.85 -12.55
N HIS A 217 1.08 10.96 -12.46
CA HIS A 217 1.81 10.67 -11.22
C HIS A 217 2.32 11.95 -10.53
N GLN A 218 2.98 12.86 -11.27
CA GLN A 218 3.46 14.15 -10.73
C GLN A 218 2.33 15.12 -10.34
N LEU A 219 1.15 14.97 -10.95
CA LEU A 219 -0.04 15.78 -10.69
C LEU A 219 -0.93 15.21 -9.58
N THR A 220 -0.67 14.00 -9.09
CA THR A 220 -1.53 13.28 -8.14
C THR A 220 -1.80 14.09 -6.88
N THR A 221 -0.77 14.67 -6.27
CA THR A 221 -0.92 15.50 -5.06
C THR A 221 -1.76 16.74 -5.33
N TYR A 222 -1.54 17.41 -6.45
CA TYR A 222 -2.29 18.58 -6.87
C TYR A 222 -3.76 18.26 -7.17
N LEU A 223 -4.04 17.15 -7.85
CA LEU A 223 -5.39 16.69 -8.13
C LEU A 223 -6.14 16.30 -6.84
N LEU A 224 -5.47 15.64 -5.89
CA LEU A 224 -6.06 15.30 -4.61
C LEU A 224 -6.34 16.56 -3.76
N THR A 225 -5.42 17.53 -3.76
CA THR A 225 -5.66 18.83 -3.09
C THR A 225 -6.79 19.60 -3.76
N PHE A 226 -6.84 19.61 -5.09
CA PHE A 226 -7.94 20.21 -5.85
C PHE A 226 -9.28 19.56 -5.53
N ILE A 227 -9.35 18.22 -5.48
CA ILE A 227 -10.55 17.48 -5.06
C ILE A 227 -10.95 17.89 -3.63
N ALA A 228 -10.00 17.92 -2.70
CA ALA A 228 -10.28 18.30 -1.32
C ALA A 228 -10.81 19.74 -1.20
N GLU A 229 -10.18 20.69 -1.88
CA GLU A 229 -10.59 22.10 -1.91
C GLU A 229 -11.97 22.28 -2.55
N LYS A 230 -12.23 21.63 -3.69
CA LYS A 230 -13.52 21.74 -4.35
C LYS A 230 -14.64 21.12 -3.53
N VAL A 231 -14.38 20.03 -2.82
CA VAL A 231 -15.34 19.45 -1.88
C VAL A 231 -15.63 20.41 -0.73
N THR A 232 -14.61 20.98 -0.06
CA THR A 232 -14.84 21.85 1.10
C THR A 232 -15.51 23.18 0.75
N HIS A 233 -15.17 23.78 -0.40
CA HIS A 233 -15.69 25.10 -0.79
C HIS A 233 -17.02 25.05 -1.55
N ASN A 234 -17.39 23.92 -2.17
CA ASN A 234 -18.60 23.81 -3.01
C ASN A 234 -19.63 22.79 -2.49
N MET A 235 -19.79 22.67 -1.17
CA MET A 235 -20.75 21.74 -0.53
C MET A 235 -22.21 21.87 -1.01
N LYS A 236 -22.58 23.01 -1.60
CA LYS A 236 -23.92 23.28 -2.14
C LYS A 236 -24.09 22.85 -3.61
N ASN A 237 -23.02 22.69 -4.38
CA ASN A 237 -23.10 22.31 -5.79
C ASN A 237 -22.89 20.80 -5.92
N LEU A 238 -23.98 20.06 -6.11
CA LEU A 238 -23.96 18.59 -6.23
C LEU A 238 -23.24 18.10 -7.49
N PHE A 239 -23.27 18.88 -8.57
CA PHE A 239 -22.54 18.54 -9.79
C PHE A 239 -21.03 18.51 -9.50
N ILE A 240 -20.47 19.58 -8.92
CA ILE A 240 -19.03 19.64 -8.60
C ILE A 240 -18.63 18.49 -7.67
N LEU A 241 -19.42 18.22 -6.63
CA LEU A 241 -19.14 17.12 -5.70
C LEU A 241 -19.16 15.75 -6.40
N SER A 242 -20.14 15.51 -7.28
CA SER A 242 -20.24 14.27 -8.06
C SER A 242 -19.03 14.11 -8.99
N GLN A 243 -18.63 15.18 -9.68
CA GLN A 243 -17.42 15.18 -10.53
C GLN A 243 -16.15 14.92 -9.73
N MET A 244 -16.02 15.48 -8.52
CA MET A 244 -14.86 15.22 -7.67
C MET A 244 -14.80 13.76 -7.19
N MET A 245 -15.95 13.14 -6.89
CA MET A 245 -15.99 11.71 -6.56
C MET A 245 -15.65 10.83 -7.77
N ARG A 246 -16.11 11.19 -8.98
CA ARG A 246 -15.73 10.51 -10.23
C ARG A 246 -14.23 10.66 -10.52
N ALA A 247 -13.66 11.85 -10.30
CA ALA A 247 -12.23 12.09 -10.46
C ALA A 247 -11.39 11.29 -9.46
N ALA A 248 -11.81 11.22 -8.20
CA ALA A 248 -11.17 10.38 -7.18
C ALA A 248 -11.25 8.89 -7.54
N TYR A 249 -12.38 8.42 -8.08
CA TYR A 249 -12.50 7.06 -8.60
C TYR A 249 -11.59 6.82 -9.82
N ALA A 250 -11.52 7.75 -10.77
CA ALA A 250 -10.63 7.66 -11.92
C ALA A 250 -9.17 7.56 -11.51
N LEU A 251 -8.72 8.36 -10.53
CA LEU A 251 -7.38 8.25 -9.94
C LEU A 251 -7.16 6.86 -9.36
N LEU A 252 -8.13 6.34 -8.59
CA LEU A 252 -8.04 5.02 -7.97
C LEU A 252 -7.90 3.89 -9.01
N GLN A 253 -8.51 4.02 -10.19
CA GLN A 253 -8.42 3.02 -11.26
C GLN A 253 -7.10 3.05 -12.04
N ASN A 254 -6.36 4.17 -11.99
CA ASN A 254 -5.11 4.30 -12.71
C ASN A 254 -4.04 3.35 -12.14
N GLN A 255 -3.55 2.44 -12.98
CA GLN A 255 -2.53 1.44 -12.60
C GLN A 255 -1.11 1.97 -12.67
N ALA A 256 -0.90 3.11 -13.35
CA ALA A 256 0.42 3.74 -13.46
C ALA A 256 0.80 4.55 -12.20
N ILE A 257 -0.12 4.73 -11.25
CA ILE A 257 0.07 5.59 -10.07
C ILE A 257 0.07 4.73 -8.80
N TYR A 258 1.12 4.89 -7.99
CA TYR A 258 1.17 4.30 -6.65
C TYR A 258 0.44 5.21 -5.65
N LEU A 259 -0.80 4.87 -5.30
CA LEU A 259 -1.66 5.72 -4.47
C LEU A 259 -1.58 5.45 -2.96
N ASP A 260 -0.97 4.36 -2.50
CA ASP A 260 -0.93 3.96 -1.09
C ASP A 260 -0.49 5.09 -0.13
N PRO A 261 0.55 5.91 -0.44
CA PRO A 261 0.97 7.01 0.43
C PRO A 261 -0.11 8.08 0.60
N TYR A 262 -1.00 8.22 -0.38
CA TYR A 262 -1.99 9.30 -0.47
C TYR A 262 -3.39 8.89 -0.03
N VAL A 263 -3.65 7.59 0.21
CA VAL A 263 -4.98 7.09 0.62
C VAL A 263 -5.50 7.81 1.87
N ALA A 264 -4.64 8.06 2.85
CA ALA A 264 -5.03 8.76 4.07
C ALA A 264 -5.49 10.21 3.82
N TYR A 265 -4.99 10.85 2.76
CA TYR A 265 -5.37 12.20 2.34
C TYR A 265 -6.61 12.21 1.44
N MET A 266 -6.82 11.16 0.64
CA MET A 266 -7.99 11.00 -0.23
C MET A 266 -9.27 10.65 0.53
N VAL A 267 -9.18 9.93 1.65
CA VAL A 267 -10.35 9.44 2.41
C VAL A 267 -11.20 10.58 3.03
N PRO A 268 -10.64 11.62 3.67
CA PRO A 268 -11.42 12.72 4.25
C PRO A 268 -12.39 13.45 3.30
N PRO A 269 -12.03 13.89 2.07
CA PRO A 269 -12.99 14.53 1.18
C PRO A 269 -14.11 13.58 0.72
N VAL A 270 -13.81 12.29 0.54
CA VAL A 270 -14.82 11.27 0.22
C VAL A 270 -15.77 11.06 1.41
N LEU A 271 -15.23 10.97 2.63
CA LEU A 271 -16.05 10.92 3.85
C LEU A 271 -16.94 12.16 3.98
N THR A 272 -16.43 13.35 3.72
CA THR A 272 -17.24 14.58 3.75
C THR A 272 -18.43 14.52 2.77
N CYS A 273 -18.23 13.98 1.56
CA CYS A 273 -19.33 13.77 0.60
C CYS A 273 -20.30 12.66 1.04
N CYS A 274 -19.83 11.69 1.83
CA CYS A 274 -20.63 10.59 2.33
C CYS A 274 -21.48 10.98 3.55
N ILE A 275 -20.88 11.59 4.57
CA ILE A 275 -21.51 11.88 5.88
C ILE A 275 -21.78 13.38 6.12
N GLY A 276 -21.55 14.23 5.12
CA GLY A 276 -21.78 15.68 5.22
C GLY A 276 -23.22 16.05 5.60
N GLY A 277 -23.35 17.01 6.52
CA GLY A 277 -24.63 17.41 7.12
C GLY A 277 -25.59 18.15 6.19
N ARG A 278 -25.09 19.02 5.32
CA ARG A 278 -25.90 19.74 4.31
C ARG A 278 -25.18 19.67 2.97
N LEU A 279 -25.69 18.85 2.06
CA LEU A 279 -25.20 18.69 0.69
C LEU A 279 -26.28 19.16 -0.26
N GLY A 280 -25.92 20.03 -1.21
CA GLY A 280 -26.86 20.59 -2.18
C GLY A 280 -27.55 21.89 -1.75
N PRO A 281 -28.34 22.51 -2.64
CA PRO A 281 -29.11 23.71 -2.33
C PRO A 281 -30.20 23.41 -1.30
N SER A 282 -30.38 24.30 -0.34
CA SER A 282 -31.22 24.12 0.86
C SER A 282 -32.73 24.09 0.60
N ASN A 283 -33.19 24.19 -0.64
CA ASN A 283 -34.59 24.07 -1.04
C ASN A 283 -34.65 23.37 -2.40
N GLN A 284 -34.87 22.06 -2.42
CA GLN A 284 -35.56 21.46 -3.56
C GLN A 284 -37.05 21.79 -3.39
N PRO A 285 -37.71 22.51 -4.32
CA PRO A 285 -39.16 22.55 -4.31
C PRO A 285 -39.68 21.11 -4.39
N PRO A 286 -40.81 20.80 -3.74
CA PRO A 286 -41.35 19.45 -3.70
C PRO A 286 -41.45 18.90 -5.14
N PRO A 287 -41.20 17.58 -5.34
CA PRO A 287 -41.41 16.97 -6.64
C PRO A 287 -42.84 17.28 -7.05
N SER A 288 -42.98 18.17 -8.03
CA SER A 288 -44.28 18.56 -8.52
C SER A 288 -44.79 17.37 -9.29
N ASN A 289 -45.83 16.71 -8.77
CA ASN A 289 -46.56 15.61 -9.43
C ASN A 289 -47.37 16.13 -10.63
N ALA A 290 -46.98 17.26 -11.22
CA ALA A 290 -47.59 17.83 -12.39
C ALA A 290 -46.76 17.40 -13.59
N SER A 291 -47.29 16.41 -14.32
CA SER A 291 -47.03 16.23 -15.74
C SER A 291 -47.42 17.52 -16.48
N SER A 292 -46.52 18.49 -16.52
CA SER A 292 -46.60 19.62 -17.44
C SER A 292 -45.58 19.38 -18.53
N GLU A 293 -46.01 18.65 -19.56
CA GLU A 293 -45.44 18.72 -20.89
C GLU A 293 -45.66 20.16 -21.39
N THR A 294 -44.70 21.05 -21.14
CA THR A 294 -44.60 22.29 -21.90
C THR A 294 -43.70 22.02 -23.10
N LEU A 295 -44.33 22.05 -24.27
CA LEU A 295 -43.69 22.12 -25.58
C LEU A 295 -42.75 23.34 -25.63
N ASN A 296 -41.48 23.13 -25.30
CA ASN A 296 -40.38 23.89 -25.87
C ASN A 296 -39.15 22.99 -25.85
N GLY A 297 -38.83 22.47 -27.04
CA GLY A 297 -37.73 21.56 -27.26
C GLY A 297 -36.40 22.22 -26.95
N ASN A 298 -35.79 21.79 -25.86
CA ASN A 298 -34.35 21.52 -25.77
C ASN A 298 -34.24 20.26 -24.91
N GLY A 299 -33.78 19.17 -25.53
CA GLY A 299 -33.60 17.88 -24.87
C GLY A 299 -32.60 18.00 -23.73
N ALA A 300 -33.07 18.36 -22.54
CA ALA A 300 -32.34 18.19 -21.30
C ALA A 300 -32.21 16.68 -21.10
N SER A 301 -31.05 16.16 -21.46
CA SER A 301 -30.68 14.76 -21.32
C SER A 301 -31.01 14.27 -19.90
N ASP A 302 -31.58 13.08 -19.81
CA ASP A 302 -31.94 12.36 -18.58
C ASP A 302 -30.76 12.25 -17.57
N TYR A 303 -29.53 12.45 -18.03
CA TYR A 303 -28.29 12.50 -17.24
C TYR A 303 -28.16 13.71 -16.28
N GLY A 304 -28.89 14.80 -16.53
CA GLY A 304 -28.80 16.02 -15.70
C GLY A 304 -29.55 15.93 -14.37
N ARG A 305 -30.58 15.09 -14.26
CA ARG A 305 -31.37 14.92 -13.04
C ARG A 305 -30.67 14.04 -11.98
N ALA A 306 -29.97 13.00 -12.40
CA ALA A 306 -29.20 12.12 -11.50
C ALA A 306 -28.08 12.89 -10.75
N ALA A 307 -27.50 13.92 -11.38
CA ALA A 307 -26.45 14.74 -10.77
C ALA A 307 -26.94 15.66 -9.61
N GLN A 308 -28.24 15.68 -9.31
CA GLN A 308 -28.85 16.60 -8.34
C GLN A 308 -29.52 15.93 -7.14
N ASP A 309 -29.42 14.60 -6.97
CA ASP A 309 -29.88 13.94 -5.72
C ASP A 309 -28.72 13.81 -4.71
N PRO A 310 -28.79 14.46 -3.52
CA PRO A 310 -27.83 14.27 -2.45
C PRO A 310 -27.67 12.81 -1.98
N PHE A 311 -28.66 11.94 -2.17
CA PHE A 311 -28.60 10.52 -1.78
C PHE A 311 -27.77 9.69 -2.77
N GLU A 312 -27.81 10.01 -4.06
CA GLU A 312 -26.98 9.37 -5.07
C GLU A 312 -25.50 9.69 -4.86
N LEU A 313 -25.18 10.96 -4.59
CA LEU A 313 -23.81 11.38 -4.27
C LEU A 313 -23.25 10.62 -3.06
N ARG A 314 -24.04 10.46 -2.00
CA ARG A 314 -23.64 9.70 -0.81
C ARG A 314 -23.41 8.23 -1.13
N SER A 315 -24.24 7.66 -2.02
CA SER A 315 -24.09 6.28 -2.45
C SER A 315 -22.83 6.07 -3.29
N LEU A 316 -22.52 7.03 -4.17
CA LEU A 316 -21.26 7.05 -4.93
C LEU A 316 -20.06 7.15 -3.98
N ALA A 317 -20.09 8.06 -3.00
CA ALA A 317 -19.01 8.22 -2.02
C ALA A 317 -18.81 6.95 -1.17
N ALA A 318 -19.89 6.30 -0.71
CA ALA A 318 -19.82 5.03 0.01
C ALA A 318 -19.20 3.90 -0.84
N SER A 319 -19.58 3.83 -2.13
CA SER A 319 -19.00 2.86 -3.06
C SER A 319 -17.51 3.12 -3.30
N LEU A 320 -17.09 4.37 -3.39
CA LEU A 320 -15.69 4.75 -3.51
C LEU A 320 -14.89 4.37 -2.25
N LEU A 321 -15.42 4.60 -1.05
CA LEU A 321 -14.79 4.16 0.21
C LEU A 321 -14.59 2.64 0.26
N ARG A 322 -15.54 1.87 -0.28
CA ARG A 322 -15.40 0.42 -0.43
C ARG A 322 -14.25 0.06 -1.36
N GLU A 323 -14.18 0.66 -2.55
CA GLU A 323 -13.10 0.37 -3.50
C GLU A 323 -11.73 0.77 -2.95
N ILE A 324 -11.63 1.91 -2.25
CA ILE A 324 -10.40 2.32 -1.55
C ILE A 324 -9.99 1.27 -0.52
N CYS A 325 -10.94 0.83 0.34
CA CYS A 325 -10.66 -0.21 1.33
C CYS A 325 -10.25 -1.53 0.67
N LYS A 326 -10.90 -1.93 -0.41
CA LYS A 326 -10.62 -3.20 -1.10
C LYS A 326 -9.23 -3.20 -1.76
N LYS A 327 -8.81 -2.10 -2.37
CA LYS A 327 -7.51 -1.98 -3.06
C LYS A 327 -6.34 -1.80 -2.08
N HIS A 328 -6.56 -1.12 -0.95
CA HIS A 328 -5.47 -0.70 -0.06
C HIS A 328 -5.52 -1.29 1.37
N SER A 329 -6.40 -2.26 1.66
CA SER A 329 -6.47 -2.88 3.00
C SER A 329 -5.21 -3.65 3.38
N SER A 330 -4.47 -4.20 2.41
CA SER A 330 -3.22 -4.92 2.65
C SER A 330 -2.11 -3.98 3.14
N SER A 331 -2.01 -2.80 2.53
CA SER A 331 -1.01 -1.80 2.88
C SER A 331 -1.39 -0.98 4.10
N ASN A 332 -2.70 -0.85 4.39
CA ASN A 332 -3.22 -0.10 5.52
C ASN A 332 -4.29 -0.89 6.30
N SER A 333 -3.82 -1.78 7.17
CA SER A 333 -4.68 -2.66 7.98
C SER A 333 -5.66 -1.89 8.91
N GLY A 334 -5.31 -0.67 9.32
CA GLY A 334 -6.16 0.19 10.16
C GLY A 334 -7.21 1.01 9.39
N LEU A 335 -7.19 1.02 8.06
CA LEU A 335 -8.03 1.89 7.25
C LEU A 335 -9.53 1.58 7.42
N LYS A 336 -9.87 0.29 7.31
CA LYS A 336 -11.25 -0.22 7.39
C LYS A 336 -11.88 0.11 8.75
N SER A 337 -11.16 -0.13 9.85
CA SER A 337 -11.64 0.14 11.20
C SER A 337 -11.76 1.64 11.50
N ARG A 338 -10.84 2.47 10.99
CA ARG A 338 -10.90 3.94 11.13
C ARG A 338 -12.11 4.53 10.41
N ILE A 339 -12.39 4.11 9.18
CA ILE A 339 -13.56 4.56 8.41
C ILE A 339 -14.85 4.12 9.11
N ALA A 340 -14.93 2.85 9.51
CA ALA A 340 -16.09 2.31 10.21
C ALA A 340 -16.39 3.05 11.53
N ARG A 341 -15.36 3.34 12.33
CA ARG A 341 -15.51 4.11 13.58
C ARG A 341 -16.05 5.52 13.33
N THR A 342 -15.55 6.20 12.29
CA THR A 342 -16.04 7.54 11.92
C THR A 342 -17.50 7.50 11.49
N CYS A 343 -17.89 6.52 10.66
CA CYS A 343 -19.28 6.38 10.20
C CYS A 343 -20.22 5.99 11.35
N LEU A 344 -19.81 5.07 12.22
CA LEU A 344 -20.59 4.67 13.39
C LEU A 344 -20.86 5.85 14.33
N LYS A 345 -19.84 6.69 14.57
CA LYS A 345 -20.00 7.91 15.36
C LYS A 345 -21.08 8.84 14.80
N GLN A 346 -21.16 8.99 13.47
CA GLN A 346 -22.22 9.80 12.86
C GLN A 346 -23.57 9.10 12.85
N PHE A 347 -23.60 7.78 12.69
CA PHE A 347 -24.84 6.99 12.67
C PHE A 347 -25.54 6.96 14.04
N MET A 348 -24.77 7.05 15.14
CA MET A 348 -25.27 7.03 16.51
C MET A 348 -25.62 8.42 17.08
N ASP A 349 -25.43 9.50 16.32
CA ASP A 349 -25.69 10.87 16.78
C ASP A 349 -27.08 11.34 16.30
N PRO A 350 -28.11 11.40 17.17
CA PRO A 350 -29.49 11.69 16.77
C PRO A 350 -29.72 13.12 16.27
N GLU A 351 -28.78 14.04 16.52
CA GLU A 351 -28.86 15.44 16.08
C GLU A 351 -28.48 15.62 14.60
N LYS A 352 -27.98 14.57 13.94
CA LYS A 352 -27.54 14.64 12.54
C LYS A 352 -28.71 14.59 11.57
N SER A 353 -28.45 15.04 10.34
CA SER A 353 -29.44 15.02 9.25
C SER A 353 -29.73 13.59 8.79
N VAL A 354 -30.93 13.33 8.27
CA VAL A 354 -31.30 12.03 7.68
C VAL A 354 -30.30 11.61 6.59
N GLY A 355 -29.84 12.56 5.77
CA GLY A 355 -28.79 12.31 4.78
C GLY A 355 -27.47 11.85 5.38
N THR A 356 -27.05 12.40 6.52
CA THR A 356 -25.83 11.95 7.23
C THR A 356 -25.97 10.50 7.71
N HIS A 357 -27.11 10.13 8.30
CA HIS A 357 -27.36 8.75 8.71
C HIS A 357 -27.40 7.80 7.51
N TYR A 358 -28.02 8.21 6.40
CA TYR A 358 -28.05 7.44 5.16
C TYR A 358 -26.65 7.13 4.63
N GLY A 359 -25.80 8.15 4.52
CA GLY A 359 -24.43 7.95 4.05
C GLY A 359 -23.59 7.14 5.03
N ALA A 360 -23.76 7.35 6.34
CA ALA A 360 -23.07 6.57 7.36
C ALA A 360 -23.47 5.08 7.30
N LEU A 361 -24.77 4.79 7.18
CA LEU A 361 -25.28 3.43 7.04
C LEU A 361 -24.73 2.76 5.78
N GLN A 362 -24.81 3.43 4.62
CA GLN A 362 -24.28 2.88 3.38
C GLN A 362 -22.76 2.61 3.46
N ALA A 363 -21.99 3.55 3.99
CA ALA A 363 -20.55 3.37 4.15
C ALA A 363 -20.23 2.18 5.06
N LEU A 364 -20.92 2.03 6.20
CA LEU A 364 -20.74 0.89 7.10
C LEU A 364 -21.02 -0.45 6.38
N LEU A 365 -22.17 -0.54 5.70
CA LEU A 365 -22.58 -1.74 4.97
C LEU A 365 -21.57 -2.10 3.86
N MET A 366 -21.09 -1.12 3.10
CA MET A 366 -20.18 -1.36 1.98
C MET A 366 -18.73 -1.61 2.40
N VAL A 367 -18.23 -0.92 3.43
CA VAL A 367 -16.83 -1.03 3.90
C VAL A 367 -16.61 -2.27 4.74
N LEU A 368 -17.51 -2.57 5.69
CA LEU A 368 -17.39 -3.76 6.54
C LEU A 368 -17.84 -5.02 5.82
N GLY A 369 -18.83 -4.88 4.94
CA GLY A 369 -19.66 -5.97 4.45
C GLY A 369 -21.00 -5.96 5.20
N PRO A 370 -22.12 -6.24 4.52
CA PRO A 370 -23.44 -6.01 5.09
C PRO A 370 -23.72 -6.94 6.29
N GLY A 371 -23.28 -8.19 6.24
CA GLY A 371 -23.42 -9.13 7.37
C GLY A 371 -22.68 -8.66 8.63
N ASP A 372 -21.40 -8.33 8.51
CA ASP A 372 -20.56 -7.92 9.65
C ASP A 372 -21.01 -6.56 10.22
N ALA A 373 -21.37 -5.62 9.35
CA ALA A 373 -21.91 -4.32 9.76
C ALA A 373 -23.23 -4.46 10.52
N LEU A 374 -24.15 -5.28 10.00
CA LEU A 374 -25.46 -5.48 10.61
C LEU A 374 -25.34 -6.17 11.96
N ARG A 375 -24.61 -7.28 12.02
CA ARG A 375 -24.44 -8.06 13.25
C ARG A 375 -23.67 -7.30 14.33
N GLY A 376 -22.55 -6.67 13.96
CA GLY A 376 -21.64 -6.08 14.93
C GLY A 376 -22.03 -4.68 15.39
N LEU A 377 -22.65 -3.86 14.53
CA LEU A 377 -22.79 -2.42 14.79
C LEU A 377 -24.23 -1.91 14.74
N ILE A 378 -25.05 -2.41 13.80
CA ILE A 378 -26.39 -1.84 13.54
C ILE A 378 -27.45 -2.50 14.42
N LEU A 379 -27.55 -3.84 14.43
CA LEU A 379 -28.57 -4.57 15.20
C LEU A 379 -28.55 -4.26 16.71
N PRO A 380 -27.39 -4.20 17.40
CA PRO A 380 -27.35 -3.92 18.83
C PRO A 380 -27.95 -2.54 19.19
N ASN A 381 -27.85 -1.58 18.27
CA ASN A 381 -28.30 -0.20 18.49
C ASN A 381 -29.64 0.11 17.79
N LEU A 382 -30.25 -0.87 17.12
CA LEU A 382 -31.36 -0.64 16.20
C LEU A 382 -32.64 -0.19 16.92
N LYS A 383 -32.92 -0.73 18.10
CA LYS A 383 -34.07 -0.32 18.92
C LYS A 383 -33.97 1.15 19.34
N ALA A 384 -32.85 1.54 19.95
CA ALA A 384 -32.60 2.93 20.33
C ALA A 384 -32.66 3.86 19.11
N TYR A 385 -32.06 3.44 17.99
CA TYR A 385 -32.11 4.19 16.74
C TYR A 385 -33.54 4.37 16.19
N ASN A 386 -34.37 3.33 16.29
CA ASN A 386 -35.76 3.39 15.87
C ASN A 386 -36.58 4.40 16.68
N ASP A 387 -36.45 4.35 18.00
CA ASP A 387 -37.30 5.12 18.91
C ASP A 387 -36.83 6.58 19.01
N ASP A 388 -35.52 6.83 19.04
CA ASP A 388 -34.96 8.18 19.23
C ASP A 388 -34.78 8.97 17.93
N PHE A 389 -34.57 8.30 16.80
CA PHE A 389 -34.30 8.98 15.52
C PHE A 389 -35.38 8.74 14.48
N LEU A 390 -35.65 7.48 14.10
CA LEU A 390 -36.56 7.17 12.99
C LEU A 390 -37.99 7.65 13.28
N ALA A 391 -38.51 7.38 14.48
CA ALA A 391 -39.86 7.82 14.87
C ALA A 391 -40.02 9.34 14.81
N ARG A 392 -39.01 10.09 15.29
CA ARG A 392 -39.03 11.56 15.29
C ARG A 392 -38.96 12.13 13.87
N LYS A 393 -38.10 11.59 13.01
CA LYS A 393 -37.91 12.08 11.63
C LYS A 393 -38.99 11.63 10.65
N LEU A 394 -39.69 10.54 10.94
CA LEU A 394 -40.83 10.10 10.14
C LEU A 394 -42.11 10.89 10.47
N ALA A 395 -42.24 11.39 11.70
CA ALA A 395 -43.34 12.26 12.12
C ALA A 395 -43.25 13.69 11.53
N ASP A 396 -42.06 14.11 11.12
CA ASP A 396 -41.82 15.39 10.45
C ASP A 396 -42.03 15.23 8.93
N GLU A 397 -43.10 15.82 8.41
CA GLU A 397 -43.48 15.78 6.99
C GLU A 397 -42.36 16.31 6.06
N SER A 398 -41.49 17.20 6.55
CA SER A 398 -40.37 17.73 5.76
C SER A 398 -39.25 16.71 5.54
N THR A 399 -39.05 15.78 6.48
CA THR A 399 -38.01 14.75 6.43
C THR A 399 -38.53 13.35 6.16
N ARG A 400 -39.85 13.19 6.02
CA ARG A 400 -40.52 11.90 5.84
C ARG A 400 -40.01 11.13 4.63
N HIS A 401 -39.99 11.76 3.45
CA HIS A 401 -39.53 11.12 2.20
C HIS A 401 -38.08 10.62 2.29
N ASP A 402 -37.20 11.45 2.86
CA ASP A 402 -35.79 11.13 3.07
C ASP A 402 -35.60 9.99 4.07
N THR A 403 -36.44 9.96 5.11
CA THR A 403 -36.44 8.91 6.14
C THR A 403 -36.94 7.58 5.57
N GLU A 404 -37.92 7.62 4.66
CA GLU A 404 -38.38 6.43 3.93
C GLU A 404 -37.29 5.84 3.02
N LYS A 405 -36.48 6.67 2.35
CA LYS A 405 -35.31 6.21 1.58
C LYS A 405 -34.30 5.49 2.48
N LEU A 406 -33.96 6.09 3.62
CA LEU A 406 -33.07 5.50 4.62
C LEU A 406 -33.61 4.16 5.16
N LEU A 407 -34.89 4.11 5.51
CA LEU A 407 -35.54 2.90 6.01
C LEU A 407 -35.52 1.78 4.96
N THR A 408 -35.70 2.12 3.69
CA THR A 408 -35.63 1.15 2.58
C THR A 408 -34.24 0.53 2.46
N VAL A 409 -33.18 1.33 2.59
CA VAL A 409 -31.80 0.80 2.58
C VAL A 409 -31.51 -0.06 3.81
N LEU A 410 -31.95 0.38 4.98
CA LEU A 410 -31.79 -0.34 6.24
C LEU A 410 -32.47 -1.72 6.17
N VAL A 411 -33.77 -1.74 5.85
CA VAL A 411 -34.56 -2.97 5.76
C VAL A 411 -34.04 -3.86 4.62
N GLY A 412 -33.78 -3.29 3.44
CA GLY A 412 -33.20 -4.01 2.30
C GLY A 412 -31.88 -4.69 2.63
N SER A 413 -31.06 -4.09 3.50
CA SER A 413 -29.79 -4.67 3.92
C SER A 413 -29.94 -5.90 4.83
N LEU A 414 -31.05 -6.03 5.58
CA LEU A 414 -31.29 -7.15 6.50
C LEU A 414 -31.32 -8.52 5.80
N ALA A 415 -31.62 -8.56 4.50
CA ALA A 415 -31.53 -9.77 3.71
C ALA A 415 -30.11 -10.40 3.72
N ALA A 416 -29.08 -9.61 3.95
CA ALA A 416 -27.69 -10.07 4.05
C ALA A 416 -27.37 -10.80 5.38
N LEU A 417 -28.28 -10.78 6.35
CA LEU A 417 -28.16 -11.60 7.57
C LEU A 417 -28.36 -13.08 7.27
N LEU A 418 -29.11 -13.42 6.22
CA LEU A 418 -29.42 -14.81 5.92
C LEU A 418 -28.18 -15.60 5.50
N PRO A 419 -27.96 -16.80 6.06
CA PRO A 419 -26.89 -17.69 5.60
C PRO A 419 -27.14 -18.12 4.15
N LYS A 420 -26.06 -18.40 3.40
CA LYS A 420 -26.11 -18.86 1.99
C LYS A 420 -26.99 -20.10 1.77
N HIS A 421 -27.18 -20.91 2.82
CA HIS A 421 -28.12 -22.02 2.87
C HIS A 421 -29.03 -21.88 4.09
N PRO A 422 -30.24 -21.32 3.94
CA PRO A 422 -31.18 -21.20 5.05
C PRO A 422 -31.72 -22.58 5.42
N LYS A 423 -31.48 -23.01 6.66
CA LYS A 423 -32.23 -24.12 7.25
C LYS A 423 -33.58 -23.56 7.70
N ALA A 424 -34.66 -24.00 7.05
CA ALA A 424 -36.01 -23.64 7.44
C ALA A 424 -36.35 -24.34 8.75
N ASN A 425 -36.20 -23.64 9.88
CA ASN A 425 -36.81 -24.05 11.13
C ASN A 425 -38.24 -23.50 11.15
N GLY A 426 -39.19 -24.32 11.63
CA GLY A 426 -40.63 -24.21 11.40
C GLY A 426 -41.24 -22.81 11.49
N ALA A 427 -42.31 -22.61 10.72
CA ALA A 427 -43.07 -21.36 10.69
C ALA A 427 -43.69 -21.08 12.06
N MET A 428 -43.19 -20.03 12.74
CA MET A 428 -43.92 -19.36 13.82
C MET A 428 -45.08 -18.55 13.22
N GLU A 429 -46.14 -18.36 13.99
CA GLU A 429 -47.26 -17.47 13.62
C GLU A 429 -46.76 -16.03 13.46
N THR A 430 -47.32 -15.33 12.47
CA THR A 430 -46.84 -14.00 12.03
C THR A 430 -47.03 -12.90 13.06
N ASP A 431 -48.03 -13.03 13.93
CA ASP A 431 -48.35 -12.03 14.95
C ASP A 431 -47.40 -12.11 16.15
N ASP A 432 -47.10 -13.32 16.64
CA ASP A 432 -46.08 -13.54 17.68
C ASP A 432 -44.68 -13.08 17.24
N LEU A 433 -44.33 -13.33 15.98
CA LEU A 433 -43.08 -12.86 15.38
C LEU A 433 -43.00 -11.33 15.35
N LYS A 434 -44.11 -10.65 15.07
CA LYS A 434 -44.16 -9.19 15.01
C LYS A 434 -43.96 -8.58 16.38
N GLU A 435 -44.59 -9.13 17.42
CA GLU A 435 -44.46 -8.66 18.79
C GLU A 435 -43.02 -8.82 19.30
N GLN A 436 -42.43 -10.01 19.14
CA GLN A 436 -41.03 -10.27 19.53
C GLN A 436 -40.02 -9.41 18.76
N LEU A 437 -40.26 -9.16 17.46
CA LEU A 437 -39.42 -8.25 16.68
C LEU A 437 -39.55 -6.80 17.17
N SER A 438 -40.77 -6.35 17.44
CA SER A 438 -41.00 -4.99 17.93
C SER A 438 -40.27 -4.72 19.24
N GLU A 439 -40.17 -5.73 20.12
CA GLU A 439 -39.41 -5.65 21.35
C GLU A 439 -37.91 -5.53 21.11
N LYS A 440 -37.36 -6.22 20.10
CA LYS A 440 -35.90 -6.28 19.85
C LYS A 440 -35.36 -5.16 18.96
N ILE A 441 -36.12 -4.73 17.95
CA ILE A 441 -35.67 -3.77 16.93
C ILE A 441 -36.56 -2.52 16.79
N GLY A 442 -37.65 -2.44 17.56
CA GLY A 442 -38.59 -1.32 17.56
C GLY A 442 -39.76 -1.49 16.58
N HIS A 443 -40.89 -0.84 16.89
CA HIS A 443 -42.17 -1.04 16.19
C HIS A 443 -42.13 -0.70 14.70
N LEU A 444 -41.54 0.44 14.31
CA LEU A 444 -41.57 0.91 12.92
C LEU A 444 -40.73 0.04 11.98
N VAL A 445 -39.54 -0.38 12.43
CA VAL A 445 -38.69 -1.29 11.64
C VAL A 445 -39.35 -2.68 11.55
N ALA A 446 -39.92 -3.18 12.64
CA ALA A 446 -40.65 -4.45 12.64
C ALA A 446 -41.86 -4.41 11.69
N GLU A 447 -42.67 -3.35 11.72
CA GLU A 447 -43.79 -3.15 10.81
C GLU A 447 -43.32 -3.04 9.35
N ARG A 448 -42.22 -2.35 9.10
CA ARG A 448 -41.67 -2.24 7.75
C ARG A 448 -41.17 -3.58 7.22
N ILE A 449 -40.50 -4.40 8.03
CA ILE A 449 -40.09 -5.76 7.64
C ILE A 449 -41.32 -6.61 7.24
N MET A 450 -42.42 -6.49 7.99
CA MET A 450 -43.65 -7.24 7.72
C MET A 450 -44.41 -6.76 6.48
N THR A 451 -44.20 -5.52 6.04
CA THR A 451 -44.93 -4.91 4.91
C THR A 451 -44.10 -4.80 3.63
N ASP A 452 -42.76 -4.79 3.72
CA ASP A 452 -41.87 -4.54 2.58
C ASP A 452 -41.90 -5.68 1.56
N ARG A 453 -42.33 -5.36 0.33
CA ARG A 453 -42.49 -6.30 -0.78
C ARG A 453 -41.17 -6.93 -1.22
N LEU A 454 -40.04 -6.25 -1.06
CA LEU A 454 -38.72 -6.74 -1.51
C LEU A 454 -38.23 -7.95 -0.70
N ILE A 455 -38.73 -8.09 0.52
CA ILE A 455 -38.31 -9.12 1.46
C ILE A 455 -39.42 -10.14 1.71
N ALA A 456 -40.57 -10.02 1.01
CA ALA A 456 -41.78 -10.82 1.21
C ALA A 456 -41.51 -12.33 1.41
N ASP A 457 -40.71 -12.93 0.54
CA ASP A 457 -40.42 -14.38 0.56
C ASP A 457 -39.46 -14.79 1.68
N LYS A 458 -38.78 -13.81 2.32
CA LYS A 458 -37.70 -14.01 3.28
C LYS A 458 -38.01 -13.42 4.67
N ARG A 459 -39.18 -12.80 4.87
CA ARG A 459 -39.54 -12.08 6.10
C ARG A 459 -39.42 -12.97 7.34
N SER A 460 -40.01 -14.16 7.32
CA SER A 460 -39.97 -15.09 8.45
C SER A 460 -38.56 -15.58 8.78
N LEU A 461 -37.72 -15.79 7.77
CA LEU A 461 -36.32 -16.21 7.98
C LEU A 461 -35.46 -15.08 8.55
N ILE A 462 -35.65 -13.85 8.10
CA ILE A 462 -34.94 -12.67 8.63
C ILE A 462 -35.40 -12.39 10.06
N ALA A 463 -36.71 -12.49 10.32
CA ALA A 463 -37.27 -12.36 11.65
C ALA A 463 -36.64 -13.37 12.62
N GLN A 464 -36.62 -14.66 12.26
CA GLN A 464 -36.00 -15.71 13.05
C GLN A 464 -34.50 -15.48 13.26
N GLU A 465 -33.78 -15.04 12.23
CA GLU A 465 -32.34 -14.76 12.34
C GLU A 465 -32.08 -13.60 13.30
N ILE A 466 -32.82 -12.49 13.20
CA ILE A 466 -32.73 -11.36 14.13
C ILE A 466 -33.06 -11.79 15.56
N LEU A 467 -34.02 -12.70 15.74
CA LEU A 467 -34.43 -13.22 17.05
C LEU A 467 -33.49 -14.27 17.63
N ARG A 468 -32.55 -14.83 16.85
CA ARG A 468 -31.53 -15.75 17.42
C ARG A 468 -30.75 -15.06 18.54
N LYS A 469 -30.40 -15.87 19.56
CA LYS A 469 -29.74 -15.42 20.79
C LYS A 469 -28.30 -14.94 20.59
N ASP A 470 -27.72 -15.12 19.41
CA ASP A 470 -26.33 -14.74 19.08
C ASP A 470 -26.11 -13.20 18.95
N PHE A 471 -27.09 -12.39 19.37
CA PHE A 471 -27.02 -10.93 19.42
C PHE A 471 -27.06 -10.36 20.84
N GLU A 472 -27.07 -11.21 21.87
CA GLU A 472 -26.72 -10.79 23.23
C GLU A 472 -25.21 -10.55 23.27
N PHE A 473 -24.80 -9.28 23.27
CA PHE A 473 -23.42 -8.86 23.53
C PHE A 473 -23.27 -8.40 24.98
#